data_AF-A0A0C2ZGB3-F1
#
_entry.id   AF-A0A0C2ZGB3-F1
#
_cell.length_a   1.000
_cell.length_b   1.000
_cell.length_c   1.000
_cell.angle_alpha   90.00
_cell.angle_beta   90.00
_cell.angle_gamma   90.00
#
_symmetry.space_group_name_H-M   'P 1'
#
loop_
_entity.id
_entity.type
_entity.pdbx_description
1 polymer ?
#
loop_
_entity_poly.entity_id
_entity_poly.type
_entity_poly.pdbx_seq_one_letter_code
_entity_poly.pdbx_strand_id
1 'polypeptide(L)'
;MPKEDRSVKIFGVNTAPINTGDTYLPPHQVPKILTKQLGLANDSDFVGRKDELQKVDELLNLNSMLLLLNGIGGIGKSTLASYYLNQNKDNYDYYGFVQVNEDIKLSLASAFSNSLNLQSEKIDDLFAETMNKLHNLEGKKLLIIDDVKEMDNQLDEMNTLMTLKNSGFKILFTSRETKEYIPQYILDIMSIADARELFTKHFPTDEMDKVDKILGYLDYHTLFIEITAKTLKKRKNTLSLDIAIEKFEKGEFTAIKKNKSESFNKFLKNFSYDSTILTQKKTLLFLKRLSVLPSIEISFDNLYKFLVCNDKEQLEDFLIELIDNGWLIESQQHYKFHQILKEFVFDNYTPTFEETKRIIEYFATRIANSADAQTAINVREDLNYFDGVAISMERLTIENETVANLDNRLGSIYGHFGEHSKAILWLKKTLAIKEKVLGLQHPSTATSYNNIGLVYKTKGEYDEALEYYYKALNIIEKVLGLQEHPLVATSYNNIGGVYNTKGEYNKALEYHHKALAIREKVLGLQHPDTATSYNNIGLVYDAKREHSKALRYYQKSLAIYKEVLGVKHPYTAANYNNIAFVYYNIQNYSESARYMQEAVDIWERVLPAHHPYLLNAKKWLATIKEKL
;
A
#
# COMPACT_ATOMS: atom_id res chain seq x y z
N MET A 1 -27.30 -60.25 -35.99
CA MET A 1 -26.35 -59.57 -36.89
C MET A 1 -26.62 -60.03 -38.33
N PRO A 2 -26.37 -59.23 -39.38
CA PRO A 2 -26.80 -57.85 -39.65
C PRO A 2 -27.40 -57.74 -41.10
N LYS A 3 -27.71 -56.62 -41.79
CA LYS A 3 -27.60 -55.14 -41.64
C LYS A 3 -28.84 -54.49 -42.31
N GLU A 4 -29.14 -53.23 -41.97
CA GLU A 4 -29.92 -52.28 -42.80
C GLU A 4 -29.15 -50.93 -42.81
N ASP A 5 -29.07 -50.07 -43.85
CA ASP A 5 -29.82 -49.79 -45.09
C ASP A 5 -30.84 -48.61 -45.00
N ARG A 6 -30.93 -47.82 -46.10
CA ARG A 6 -31.93 -46.76 -46.44
C ARG A 6 -31.97 -45.44 -45.62
N SER A 7 -32.55 -44.33 -46.11
CA SER A 7 -32.69 -43.78 -47.49
C SER A 7 -33.34 -42.36 -47.49
N VAL A 8 -32.88 -41.47 -48.39
CA VAL A 8 -33.70 -40.54 -49.24
C VAL A 8 -34.66 -39.50 -48.58
N LYS A 9 -34.25 -38.22 -48.67
CA LYS A 9 -34.98 -37.00 -49.14
C LYS A 9 -36.43 -36.62 -48.69
N ILE A 10 -36.53 -35.34 -48.25
CA ILE A 10 -37.42 -34.25 -48.74
C ILE A 10 -38.79 -33.93 -48.06
N PHE A 11 -39.01 -32.61 -47.84
CA PHE A 11 -40.22 -31.79 -47.58
C PHE A 11 -41.28 -32.20 -46.53
N GLY A 12 -41.74 -31.19 -45.75
CA GLY A 12 -43.02 -31.25 -45.05
C GLY A 12 -43.12 -30.32 -43.84
N VAL A 13 -43.64 -29.10 -44.01
CA VAL A 13 -44.06 -28.24 -42.89
C VAL A 13 -45.50 -28.58 -42.54
N ASN A 14 -45.81 -28.95 -41.28
CA ASN A 14 -47.00 -28.41 -40.61
C ASN A 14 -47.07 -28.60 -39.08
N THR A 15 -47.72 -27.60 -38.46
CA THR A 15 -48.41 -27.60 -37.14
C THR A 15 -47.63 -28.02 -35.87
N ALA A 16 -47.41 -27.04 -34.99
CA ALA A 16 -47.09 -27.24 -33.57
C ALA A 16 -48.28 -27.87 -32.80
N PRO A 17 -48.04 -28.38 -31.57
CA PRO A 17 -48.44 -27.56 -30.43
C PRO A 17 -47.49 -27.57 -29.21
N ILE A 18 -47.41 -26.39 -28.58
CA ILE A 18 -47.44 -26.15 -27.12
C ILE A 18 -46.45 -26.92 -26.22
N ASN A 19 -45.33 -26.25 -25.94
CA ASN A 19 -44.84 -25.90 -24.60
C ASN A 19 -45.05 -26.91 -23.45
N THR A 20 -44.01 -27.69 -23.14
CA THR A 20 -43.67 -28.08 -21.76
C THR A 20 -42.31 -27.49 -21.44
N GLY A 21 -42.26 -26.63 -20.41
CA GLY A 21 -41.07 -25.83 -20.13
C GLY A 21 -39.98 -26.63 -19.42
N ASP A 22 -38.82 -26.73 -20.04
CA ASP A 22 -37.55 -26.87 -19.34
C ASP A 22 -36.82 -25.53 -19.42
N THR A 23 -36.73 -24.84 -18.29
CA THR A 23 -35.87 -23.67 -18.15
C THR A 23 -34.42 -24.11 -18.29
N TYR A 24 -33.80 -23.81 -19.42
CA TYR A 24 -32.35 -23.83 -19.57
C TYR A 24 -31.74 -22.86 -18.54
N LEU A 25 -31.38 -23.39 -17.37
CA LEU A 25 -30.48 -22.71 -16.45
C LEU A 25 -29.14 -22.57 -17.17
N PRO A 26 -28.61 -21.35 -17.33
CA PRO A 26 -27.28 -21.17 -17.90
C PRO A 26 -26.26 -21.90 -17.00
N PRO A 27 -25.19 -22.49 -17.56
CA PRO A 27 -24.18 -23.17 -16.76
C PRO A 27 -23.60 -22.20 -15.73
N HIS A 28 -23.49 -22.66 -14.48
CA HIS A 28 -22.89 -21.88 -13.38
C HIS A 28 -21.55 -21.28 -13.85
N GLN A 29 -21.45 -19.95 -13.87
CA GLN A 29 -20.17 -19.31 -14.11
C GLN A 29 -19.22 -19.63 -12.96
N VAL A 30 -17.96 -19.93 -13.28
CA VAL A 30 -16.90 -20.05 -12.27
C VAL A 30 -16.77 -18.69 -11.56
N PRO A 31 -16.86 -18.64 -10.22
CA PRO A 31 -16.75 -17.40 -9.45
C PRO A 31 -15.47 -16.63 -9.78
N LYS A 32 -15.59 -15.32 -9.98
CA LYS A 32 -14.45 -14.45 -10.29
C LYS A 32 -13.88 -13.84 -9.03
N ILE A 33 -12.63 -14.15 -8.72
CA ILE A 33 -11.91 -13.44 -7.66
C ILE A 33 -11.66 -11.98 -8.07
N LEU A 34 -12.04 -11.05 -7.19
CA LEU A 34 -11.88 -9.61 -7.37
C LEU A 34 -10.58 -9.09 -6.76
N THR A 35 -9.98 -9.79 -5.81
CA THR A 35 -8.72 -9.38 -5.17
C THR A 35 -7.55 -10.22 -5.70
N LYS A 36 -6.32 -9.86 -5.33
CA LYS A 36 -5.20 -10.82 -5.47
C LYS A 36 -5.56 -12.13 -4.76
N GLN A 37 -5.04 -13.24 -5.30
CA GLN A 37 -5.18 -14.55 -4.68
C GLN A 37 -4.43 -14.55 -3.35
N LEU A 38 -5.21 -14.55 -2.27
CA LEU A 38 -4.71 -14.77 -0.91
C LEU A 38 -4.89 -16.23 -0.54
N GLY A 39 -4.07 -16.69 0.40
CA GLY A 39 -4.11 -18.06 0.88
C GLY A 39 -5.31 -18.30 1.80
N LEU A 40 -6.50 -18.49 1.21
CA LEU A 40 -7.72 -18.74 1.97
C LEU A 40 -7.57 -19.96 2.89
N ALA A 41 -8.10 -19.85 4.12
CA ALA A 41 -8.06 -20.93 5.10
C ALA A 41 -8.86 -22.13 4.60
N ASN A 42 -8.24 -23.30 4.59
CA ASN A 42 -8.84 -24.57 4.19
C ASN A 42 -9.34 -25.37 5.40
N ASP A 43 -9.96 -26.52 5.13
CA ASP A 43 -10.37 -27.49 6.18
C ASP A 43 -9.18 -28.00 7.00
N SER A 44 -7.97 -27.98 6.44
CA SER A 44 -6.71 -28.28 7.13
C SER A 44 -6.32 -27.23 8.18
N ASP A 45 -6.94 -26.05 8.17
CA ASP A 45 -6.49 -24.87 8.91
C ASP A 45 -7.53 -24.46 9.95
N PHE A 46 -8.81 -24.46 9.56
CA PHE A 46 -9.95 -24.22 10.45
C PHE A 46 -10.19 -25.40 11.41
N VAL A 47 -10.61 -25.14 12.65
CA VAL A 47 -10.90 -26.17 13.67
C VAL A 47 -11.98 -25.70 14.62
N GLY A 48 -12.93 -26.58 14.92
CA GLY A 48 -14.11 -26.24 15.69
C GLY A 48 -14.89 -25.09 15.06
N ARG A 49 -15.54 -24.26 15.89
CA ARG A 49 -16.18 -22.98 15.52
C ARG A 49 -17.30 -23.09 14.47
N LYS A 50 -17.88 -24.28 14.29
CA LYS A 50 -18.92 -24.55 13.28
C LYS A 50 -20.22 -23.81 13.60
N ASP A 51 -20.56 -23.72 14.88
CA ASP A 51 -21.76 -23.00 15.35
C ASP A 51 -21.61 -21.49 15.11
N GLU A 52 -20.45 -20.90 15.37
CA GLU A 52 -20.16 -19.49 15.08
C GLU A 52 -20.09 -19.20 13.59
N LEU A 53 -19.58 -20.13 12.78
CA LEU A 53 -19.57 -20.03 11.32
C LEU A 53 -21.00 -20.02 10.76
N GLN A 54 -21.87 -20.92 11.25
CA GLN A 54 -23.30 -20.92 10.93
C GLN A 54 -23.95 -19.60 11.37
N LYS A 55 -23.62 -19.09 12.56
CA LYS A 55 -24.17 -17.83 13.07
C LYS A 55 -23.77 -16.62 12.22
N VAL A 56 -22.54 -16.61 11.69
CA VAL A 56 -22.08 -15.60 10.73
C VAL A 56 -22.86 -15.67 9.42
N ASP A 57 -23.12 -16.86 8.87
CA ASP A 57 -23.96 -17.02 7.67
C ASP A 57 -25.39 -16.53 7.91
N GLU A 58 -26.03 -16.97 9.00
CA GLU A 58 -27.38 -16.54 9.38
C GLU A 58 -27.47 -15.00 9.47
N LEU A 59 -26.53 -14.35 10.15
CA LEU A 59 -26.53 -12.89 10.33
C LEU A 59 -26.27 -12.12 9.04
N LEU A 60 -25.44 -12.64 8.13
CA LEU A 60 -25.24 -12.08 6.79
C LEU A 60 -26.44 -12.28 5.87
N ASN A 61 -27.26 -13.32 6.11
CA ASN A 61 -28.46 -13.65 5.34
C ASN A 61 -29.73 -12.93 5.85
N LEU A 62 -29.77 -12.47 7.10
CA LEU A 62 -30.92 -11.76 7.73
C LEU A 62 -31.10 -10.29 7.26
N ASN A 63 -31.00 -10.03 5.95
CA ASN A 63 -31.17 -8.73 5.28
C ASN A 63 -30.16 -7.62 5.61
N SER A 64 -29.19 -7.84 6.50
CA SER A 64 -28.17 -6.82 6.83
C SER A 64 -27.25 -6.49 5.65
N MET A 65 -26.87 -7.53 4.87
CA MET A 65 -25.78 -7.54 3.88
C MET A 65 -24.40 -7.07 4.41
N LEU A 66 -24.32 -6.70 5.68
CA LEU A 66 -23.14 -6.20 6.38
C LEU A 66 -23.06 -6.90 7.74
N LEU A 67 -21.89 -7.41 8.11
CA LEU A 67 -21.63 -7.93 9.45
C LEU A 67 -20.24 -7.49 9.92
N LEU A 68 -20.14 -7.08 11.18
CA LEU A 68 -18.90 -6.83 11.89
C LEU A 68 -18.59 -8.01 12.82
N LEU A 69 -17.60 -8.83 12.44
CA LEU A 69 -17.03 -9.85 13.30
C LEU A 69 -15.98 -9.20 14.22
N ASN A 70 -16.30 -9.03 15.49
CA ASN A 70 -15.38 -8.43 16.46
C ASN A 70 -15.02 -9.38 17.61
N GLY A 71 -14.13 -8.94 18.50
CA GLY A 71 -13.55 -9.77 19.56
C GLY A 71 -12.06 -9.49 19.78
N ILE A 72 -11.45 -10.18 20.75
CA ILE A 72 -10.06 -9.94 21.15
C ILE A 72 -9.03 -10.35 20.08
N GLY A 73 -7.76 -9.94 20.26
CA GLY A 73 -6.67 -10.33 19.35
C GLY A 73 -6.37 -11.84 19.45
N GLY A 74 -6.04 -12.50 18.34
CA GLY A 74 -5.67 -13.93 18.35
C GLY A 74 -6.81 -14.92 18.65
N ILE A 75 -8.07 -14.49 18.57
CA ILE A 75 -9.27 -15.32 18.85
C ILE A 75 -9.81 -16.08 17.63
N GLY A 76 -9.18 -15.92 16.46
CA GLY A 76 -9.53 -16.63 15.22
C GLY A 76 -10.42 -15.87 14.21
N LYS A 77 -10.73 -14.58 14.42
CA LYS A 77 -11.62 -13.81 13.51
C LYS A 77 -11.22 -13.89 12.03
N SER A 78 -9.96 -13.56 11.71
CA SER A 78 -9.46 -13.57 10.33
C SER A 78 -9.51 -14.96 9.71
N THR A 79 -9.23 -16.01 10.50
CA THR A 79 -9.32 -17.41 10.09
C THR A 79 -10.77 -17.81 9.80
N LEU A 80 -11.71 -17.45 10.68
CA LEU A 80 -13.14 -17.74 10.52
C LEU A 80 -13.74 -17.00 9.32
N ALA A 81 -13.36 -15.74 9.11
CA ALA A 81 -13.75 -14.96 7.93
C ALA A 81 -13.15 -15.58 6.64
N SER A 82 -11.85 -15.85 6.61
CA SER A 82 -11.17 -16.47 5.46
C SER A 82 -11.75 -17.85 5.11
N TYR A 83 -12.08 -18.66 6.11
CA TYR A 83 -12.74 -19.95 5.93
C TYR A 83 -14.18 -19.80 5.43
N TYR A 84 -14.96 -18.85 5.98
CA TYR A 84 -16.30 -18.53 5.49
C TYR A 84 -16.30 -18.17 4.01
N LEU A 85 -15.33 -17.36 3.55
CA LEU A 85 -15.15 -17.05 2.13
C LEU A 85 -14.86 -18.31 1.31
N ASN A 86 -13.94 -19.16 1.78
CA ASN A 86 -13.51 -20.34 1.05
C ASN A 86 -14.65 -21.35 0.84
N GLN A 87 -15.48 -21.56 1.87
CA GLN A 87 -16.65 -22.45 1.83
C GLN A 87 -17.81 -21.89 0.98
N ASN A 88 -17.94 -20.56 0.89
CA ASN A 88 -19.11 -19.92 0.28
C ASN A 88 -18.87 -19.29 -1.10
N LYS A 89 -17.62 -19.11 -1.54
CA LYS A 89 -17.27 -18.45 -2.82
C LYS A 89 -18.04 -18.99 -4.03
N ASP A 90 -18.31 -20.30 -4.08
CA ASP A 90 -19.00 -20.98 -5.18
C ASP A 90 -20.51 -20.63 -5.28
N ASN A 91 -21.05 -19.95 -4.27
CA ASN A 91 -22.42 -19.42 -4.26
C ASN A 91 -22.55 -17.97 -4.80
N TYR A 92 -21.44 -17.36 -5.24
CA TYR A 92 -21.38 -15.97 -5.72
C TYR A 92 -20.73 -15.88 -7.10
N ASP A 93 -21.13 -14.88 -7.89
CA ASP A 93 -20.51 -14.60 -9.20
C ASP A 93 -19.13 -13.94 -9.02
N TYR A 94 -18.96 -13.21 -7.91
CA TYR A 94 -17.71 -12.52 -7.55
C TYR A 94 -17.39 -12.66 -6.06
N TYR A 95 -16.10 -12.77 -5.73
CA TYR A 95 -15.67 -12.79 -4.33
C TYR A 95 -14.32 -12.10 -4.11
N GLY A 96 -14.05 -11.61 -2.89
CA GLY A 96 -12.78 -10.94 -2.58
C GLY A 96 -12.44 -10.93 -1.09
N PHE A 97 -11.15 -10.83 -0.79
CA PHE A 97 -10.62 -10.67 0.56
C PHE A 97 -9.60 -9.53 0.54
N VAL A 98 -9.82 -8.51 1.36
CA VAL A 98 -8.97 -7.32 1.48
C VAL A 98 -8.44 -7.30 2.91
N GLN A 99 -7.13 -7.44 3.08
CA GLN A 99 -6.53 -7.14 4.38
C GLN A 99 -6.26 -5.63 4.47
N VAL A 100 -6.81 -4.99 5.49
CA VAL A 100 -6.64 -3.56 5.74
C VAL A 100 -5.42 -3.34 6.65
N ASN A 101 -4.62 -2.34 6.28
CA ASN A 101 -3.49 -1.87 7.07
C ASN A 101 -3.90 -0.60 7.83
N GLU A 102 -3.15 0.50 7.75
CA GLU A 102 -3.51 1.78 8.38
C GLU A 102 -4.62 2.53 7.61
N ASP A 103 -4.66 2.39 6.27
CA ASP A 103 -5.53 3.17 5.38
C ASP A 103 -6.40 2.25 4.53
N ILE A 104 -7.72 2.43 4.61
CA ILE A 104 -8.71 1.62 3.91
C ILE A 104 -8.79 1.94 2.40
N LYS A 105 -8.64 3.22 1.99
CA LYS A 105 -8.63 3.62 0.57
C LYS A 105 -7.47 2.94 -0.15
N LEU A 106 -6.27 3.07 0.42
CA LEU A 106 -5.05 2.49 -0.13
C LEU A 106 -5.10 0.96 -0.15
N SER A 107 -5.62 0.34 0.92
CA SER A 107 -5.76 -1.12 1.01
C SER A 107 -6.72 -1.67 -0.05
N LEU A 108 -7.91 -1.06 -0.20
CA LEU A 108 -8.91 -1.42 -1.21
C LEU A 108 -8.35 -1.20 -2.63
N ALA A 109 -7.87 0.01 -2.91
CA ALA A 109 -7.34 0.37 -4.23
C ALA A 109 -6.21 -0.56 -4.69
N SER A 110 -5.31 -0.93 -3.77
CA SER A 110 -4.21 -1.88 -4.06
C SER A 110 -4.74 -3.30 -4.28
N ALA A 111 -5.72 -3.76 -3.49
CA ALA A 111 -6.28 -5.10 -3.62
C ALA A 111 -7.04 -5.33 -4.94
N PHE A 112 -7.71 -4.30 -5.46
CA PHE A 112 -8.51 -4.37 -6.70
C PHE A 112 -7.79 -3.85 -7.97
N SER A 113 -6.58 -3.29 -7.86
CA SER A 113 -5.88 -2.62 -8.97
C SER A 113 -5.82 -3.45 -10.26
N ASN A 114 -5.42 -4.73 -10.13
CA ASN A 114 -5.19 -5.61 -11.29
C ASN A 114 -6.48 -6.21 -11.87
N SER A 115 -7.47 -6.51 -11.02
CA SER A 115 -8.72 -7.16 -11.44
C SER A 115 -9.70 -6.19 -12.09
N LEU A 116 -9.73 -4.94 -11.62
CA LEU A 116 -10.59 -3.88 -12.13
C LEU A 116 -9.90 -3.01 -13.19
N ASN A 117 -8.63 -3.32 -13.54
CA ASN A 117 -7.81 -2.57 -14.49
C ASN A 117 -7.84 -1.05 -14.20
N LEU A 118 -7.50 -0.68 -12.96
CA LEU A 118 -7.60 0.70 -12.51
C LEU A 118 -6.53 1.59 -13.16
N GLN A 119 -6.90 2.82 -13.54
CA GLN A 119 -6.01 3.72 -14.30
C GLN A 119 -5.59 4.98 -13.53
N SER A 120 -6.29 5.33 -12.46
CA SER A 120 -6.07 6.59 -11.75
C SER A 120 -4.70 6.63 -11.03
N GLU A 121 -4.00 7.76 -11.13
CA GLU A 121 -2.71 7.99 -10.45
C GLU A 121 -2.91 8.32 -8.95
N LYS A 122 -3.86 9.18 -8.63
CA LYS A 122 -4.14 9.61 -7.24
C LYS A 122 -4.94 8.56 -6.46
N ILE A 123 -4.70 8.44 -5.16
CA ILE A 123 -5.37 7.45 -4.30
C ILE A 123 -6.87 7.73 -4.13
N ASP A 124 -7.29 9.00 -3.98
CA ASP A 124 -8.72 9.35 -3.90
C ASP A 124 -9.49 9.03 -5.19
N ASP A 125 -8.97 9.47 -6.35
CA ASP A 125 -9.56 9.20 -7.67
C ASP A 125 -9.64 7.67 -7.92
N LEU A 126 -8.60 6.94 -7.49
CA LEU A 126 -8.49 5.49 -7.60
C LEU A 126 -9.47 4.74 -6.66
N PHE A 127 -9.70 5.25 -5.46
CA PHE A 127 -10.74 4.74 -4.56
C PHE A 127 -12.12 4.98 -5.16
N ALA A 128 -12.41 6.18 -5.66
CA ALA A 128 -13.68 6.47 -6.35
C ALA A 128 -13.88 5.59 -7.61
N GLU A 129 -12.83 5.38 -8.41
CA GLU A 129 -12.83 4.48 -9.57
C GLU A 129 -13.13 3.03 -9.14
N THR A 130 -12.50 2.57 -8.05
CA THR A 130 -12.74 1.23 -7.45
C THR A 130 -14.19 1.07 -7.04
N MET A 131 -14.72 2.00 -6.25
CA MET A 131 -16.10 1.94 -5.73
C MET A 131 -17.13 1.96 -6.87
N ASN A 132 -16.94 2.82 -7.87
CA ASN A 132 -17.79 2.89 -9.06
C ASN A 132 -17.76 1.57 -9.85
N LYS A 133 -16.57 1.01 -10.12
CA LYS A 133 -16.44 -0.28 -10.82
C LYS A 133 -17.05 -1.44 -10.04
N LEU A 134 -16.91 -1.48 -8.72
CA LEU A 134 -17.54 -2.50 -7.86
C LEU A 134 -19.07 -2.39 -7.88
N HIS A 135 -19.64 -1.17 -7.79
CA HIS A 135 -21.09 -0.96 -7.86
C HIS A 135 -21.71 -1.47 -9.17
N ASN A 136 -21.00 -1.31 -10.29
CA ASN A 136 -21.48 -1.69 -11.63
C ASN A 136 -21.29 -3.19 -11.95
N LEU A 137 -20.72 -4.00 -11.05
CA LEU A 137 -20.71 -5.44 -11.23
C LEU A 137 -22.14 -5.98 -11.12
N GLU A 138 -22.50 -6.94 -11.99
CA GLU A 138 -23.77 -7.66 -11.91
C GLU A 138 -23.63 -8.93 -11.05
N GLY A 139 -24.74 -9.61 -10.74
CA GLY A 139 -24.74 -10.85 -9.95
C GLY A 139 -24.62 -10.67 -8.43
N LYS A 140 -24.37 -11.77 -7.71
CA LYS A 140 -24.13 -11.84 -6.26
C LYS A 140 -22.63 -11.67 -5.97
N LYS A 141 -22.28 -10.91 -4.93
CA LYS A 141 -20.87 -10.73 -4.52
C LYS A 141 -20.66 -10.96 -3.02
N LEU A 142 -19.50 -11.48 -2.64
CA LEU A 142 -19.06 -11.61 -1.26
C LEU A 142 -17.69 -10.95 -1.06
N LEU A 143 -17.61 -9.97 -0.15
CA LEU A 143 -16.37 -9.25 0.16
C LEU A 143 -16.02 -9.37 1.64
N ILE A 144 -14.78 -9.73 1.93
CA ILE A 144 -14.24 -9.73 3.29
C ILE A 144 -13.20 -8.63 3.43
N ILE A 145 -13.24 -7.93 4.56
CA ILE A 145 -12.40 -6.76 4.86
C ILE A 145 -11.83 -6.97 6.27
N ASP A 146 -10.58 -7.45 6.32
CA ASP A 146 -9.93 -7.98 7.53
C ASP A 146 -9.06 -6.94 8.25
N ASP A 147 -9.08 -6.98 9.59
CA ASP A 147 -8.27 -6.18 10.52
C ASP A 147 -8.43 -4.65 10.35
N VAL A 148 -9.67 -4.21 10.10
CA VAL A 148 -10.04 -2.79 10.00
C VAL A 148 -9.90 -2.11 11.37
N LYS A 149 -9.22 -0.97 11.39
CA LYS A 149 -8.88 -0.16 12.57
C LYS A 149 -9.32 1.28 12.37
N GLU A 150 -9.52 1.99 13.49
CA GLU A 150 -9.84 3.41 13.55
C GLU A 150 -11.05 3.77 12.67
N MET A 151 -12.12 2.97 12.71
CA MET A 151 -13.26 3.13 11.80
C MET A 151 -13.93 4.50 11.89
N ASP A 152 -13.83 5.18 13.04
CA ASP A 152 -14.41 6.52 13.25
C ASP A 152 -13.52 7.62 12.66
N ASN A 153 -12.22 7.38 12.50
CA ASN A 153 -11.28 8.28 11.82
C ASN A 153 -11.37 8.16 10.29
N GLN A 154 -11.92 7.04 9.78
CA GLN A 154 -12.10 6.72 8.36
C GLN A 154 -13.59 6.58 8.00
N LEU A 155 -14.45 7.39 8.63
CA LEU A 155 -15.90 7.22 8.60
C LEU A 155 -16.50 7.48 7.21
N ASP A 156 -15.95 8.43 6.44
CA ASP A 156 -16.44 8.75 5.09
C ASP A 156 -16.11 7.63 4.10
N GLU A 157 -14.90 7.06 4.20
CA GLU A 157 -14.48 5.88 3.48
C GLU A 157 -15.34 4.66 3.83
N MET A 158 -15.55 4.42 5.14
CA MET A 158 -16.39 3.33 5.64
C MET A 158 -17.85 3.47 5.18
N ASN A 159 -18.41 4.69 5.21
CA ASN A 159 -19.75 4.97 4.70
C ASN A 159 -19.85 4.68 3.21
N THR A 160 -18.89 5.17 2.41
CA THR A 160 -18.80 4.91 0.97
C THR A 160 -18.73 3.40 0.70
N LEU A 161 -17.88 2.68 1.41
CA LEU A 161 -17.69 1.23 1.32
C LEU A 161 -18.97 0.44 1.65
N MET A 162 -19.67 0.82 2.72
CA MET A 162 -20.93 0.21 3.14
C MET A 162 -22.07 0.39 2.13
N THR A 163 -21.98 1.34 1.19
CA THR A 163 -23.00 1.49 0.13
C THR A 163 -23.00 0.31 -0.86
N LEU A 164 -21.92 -0.47 -0.99
CA LEU A 164 -21.84 -1.62 -1.91
C LEU A 164 -22.93 -2.68 -1.67
N LYS A 165 -23.50 -2.74 -0.47
CA LYS A 165 -24.67 -3.59 -0.17
C LYS A 165 -25.84 -3.30 -1.12
N ASN A 166 -26.04 -2.04 -1.52
CA ASN A 166 -27.10 -1.61 -2.43
C ASN A 166 -26.90 -2.17 -3.85
N SER A 167 -25.69 -2.65 -4.17
CA SER A 167 -25.31 -3.35 -5.42
C SER A 167 -25.15 -4.87 -5.24
N GLY A 168 -25.73 -5.47 -4.20
CA GLY A 168 -25.77 -6.93 -4.01
C GLY A 168 -24.47 -7.56 -3.49
N PHE A 169 -23.61 -6.76 -2.84
CA PHE A 169 -22.52 -7.29 -2.02
C PHE A 169 -23.04 -7.72 -0.65
N LYS A 170 -22.63 -8.89 -0.19
CA LYS A 170 -22.50 -9.17 1.25
C LYS A 170 -21.08 -8.79 1.68
N ILE A 171 -20.95 -8.10 2.81
CA ILE A 171 -19.67 -7.62 3.34
C ILE A 171 -19.47 -8.11 4.76
N LEU A 172 -18.35 -8.81 5.01
CA LEU A 172 -17.92 -9.22 6.33
C LEU A 172 -16.67 -8.43 6.73
N PHE A 173 -16.81 -7.58 7.74
CA PHE A 173 -15.69 -6.87 8.36
C PHE A 173 -15.12 -7.69 9.52
N THR A 174 -13.80 -7.65 9.73
CA THR A 174 -13.21 -8.07 11.01
C THR A 174 -12.53 -6.88 11.70
N SER A 175 -12.71 -6.77 13.02
CA SER A 175 -12.06 -5.72 13.82
C SER A 175 -11.88 -6.12 15.29
N ARG A 176 -11.15 -5.30 16.05
CA ARG A 176 -11.14 -5.32 17.52
C ARG A 176 -12.15 -4.34 18.12
N GLU A 177 -12.69 -3.44 17.30
CA GLU A 177 -13.64 -2.40 17.71
C GLU A 177 -15.09 -2.89 17.71
N THR A 178 -15.93 -2.24 18.51
CA THR A 178 -17.38 -2.36 18.49
C THR A 178 -17.98 -1.13 17.81
N LYS A 179 -18.98 -1.32 16.94
CA LYS A 179 -19.65 -0.21 16.23
C LYS A 179 -21.15 -0.45 16.20
N GLU A 180 -21.91 0.45 16.81
CA GLU A 180 -23.37 0.32 16.92
C GLU A 180 -24.09 0.47 15.57
N TYR A 181 -23.46 1.17 14.61
CA TYR A 181 -24.02 1.40 13.27
C TYR A 181 -23.81 0.23 12.29
N ILE A 182 -23.10 -0.83 12.70
CA ILE A 182 -22.95 -2.07 11.90
C ILE A 182 -23.49 -3.25 12.72
N PRO A 183 -24.39 -4.10 12.17
CA PRO A 183 -24.75 -5.36 12.82
C PRO A 183 -23.50 -6.18 13.15
N GLN A 184 -23.37 -6.66 14.39
CA GLN A 184 -22.12 -7.19 14.91
C GLN A 184 -22.28 -8.56 15.58
N TYR A 185 -21.24 -9.38 15.47
CA TYR A 185 -21.12 -10.67 16.15
C TYR A 185 -19.78 -10.73 16.90
N ILE A 186 -19.86 -10.94 18.22
CA ILE A 186 -18.69 -11.00 19.11
C ILE A 186 -18.19 -12.44 19.16
N LEU A 187 -17.02 -12.69 18.56
CA LEU A 187 -16.31 -13.95 18.67
C LEU A 187 -15.54 -14.01 19.99
N ASP A 188 -16.10 -14.71 20.98
CA ASP A 188 -15.46 -15.00 22.26
C ASP A 188 -14.50 -16.21 22.17
N ILE A 189 -13.96 -16.66 23.30
CA ILE A 189 -13.15 -17.90 23.45
C ILE A 189 -13.84 -19.15 22.90
N MET A 190 -13.04 -20.19 22.64
CA MET A 190 -13.55 -21.45 22.07
C MET A 190 -14.40 -22.22 23.08
N SER A 191 -15.36 -23.02 22.61
CA SER A 191 -16.01 -24.00 23.48
C SER A 191 -15.00 -25.07 23.93
N ILE A 192 -15.31 -25.80 25.01
CA ILE A 192 -14.44 -26.89 25.50
C ILE A 192 -14.22 -27.95 24.40
N ALA A 193 -15.26 -28.24 23.60
CA ALA A 193 -15.16 -29.22 22.52
C ALA A 193 -14.23 -28.73 21.40
N ASP A 194 -14.43 -27.50 20.92
CA ASP A 194 -13.58 -26.92 19.86
C ASP A 194 -12.12 -26.75 20.30
N ALA A 195 -11.92 -26.37 21.57
CA ALA A 195 -10.60 -26.20 22.15
C ALA A 195 -9.83 -27.52 22.26
N ARG A 196 -10.52 -28.62 22.61
CA ARG A 196 -9.97 -29.99 22.56
C ARG A 196 -9.64 -30.40 21.12
N GLU A 197 -10.52 -30.11 20.16
CA GLU A 197 -10.30 -30.43 18.74
C GLU A 197 -9.05 -29.70 18.21
N LEU A 198 -8.92 -28.39 18.48
CA LEU A 198 -7.74 -27.59 18.12
C LEU A 198 -6.47 -28.10 18.78
N PHE A 199 -6.50 -28.41 20.08
CA PHE A 199 -5.35 -28.93 20.80
C PHE A 199 -4.91 -30.29 20.23
N THR A 200 -5.84 -31.22 20.04
CA THR A 200 -5.53 -32.59 19.58
C THR A 200 -5.09 -32.67 18.12
N LYS A 201 -5.57 -31.77 17.24
CA LYS A 201 -5.05 -31.61 15.88
C LYS A 201 -3.54 -31.32 15.87
N HIS A 202 -3.06 -30.47 16.78
CA HIS A 202 -1.65 -30.10 16.86
C HIS A 202 -0.83 -30.98 17.81
N PHE A 203 -1.47 -31.62 18.80
CA PHE A 203 -0.87 -32.58 19.73
C PHE A 203 -1.80 -33.80 19.92
N PRO A 204 -1.72 -34.83 19.04
CA PRO A 204 -2.55 -36.02 19.17
C PRO A 204 -2.25 -36.78 20.47
N THR A 205 -3.27 -36.96 21.30
CA THR A 205 -3.23 -37.67 22.59
C THR A 205 -4.63 -38.12 23.00
N ASP A 206 -4.73 -39.15 23.83
CA ASP A 206 -5.97 -39.63 24.45
C ASP A 206 -6.18 -39.06 25.88
N GLU A 207 -5.19 -38.33 26.42
CA GLU A 207 -5.15 -37.86 27.82
C GLU A 207 -6.03 -36.61 28.08
N MET A 208 -7.33 -36.69 27.78
CA MET A 208 -8.24 -35.54 27.77
C MET A 208 -8.30 -34.77 29.11
N ASP A 209 -8.26 -35.44 30.25
CA ASP A 209 -8.26 -34.79 31.57
C ASP A 209 -7.05 -33.84 31.77
N LYS A 210 -5.90 -34.17 31.16
CA LYS A 210 -4.70 -33.34 31.17
C LYS A 210 -4.81 -32.20 30.17
N VAL A 211 -5.37 -32.47 28.98
CA VAL A 211 -5.68 -31.44 27.97
C VAL A 211 -6.60 -30.38 28.57
N ASP A 212 -7.68 -30.76 29.24
CA ASP A 212 -8.64 -29.83 29.87
C ASP A 212 -7.99 -28.92 30.91
N LYS A 213 -7.12 -29.48 31.78
CA LYS A 213 -6.34 -28.68 32.74
C LYS A 213 -5.51 -27.61 32.03
N ILE A 214 -4.79 -27.98 30.98
CA ILE A 214 -3.98 -27.04 30.19
C ILE A 214 -4.89 -26.00 29.51
N LEU A 215 -5.98 -26.41 28.86
CA LEU A 215 -6.94 -25.50 28.22
C LEU A 215 -7.53 -24.48 29.22
N GLY A 216 -7.79 -24.90 30.46
CA GLY A 216 -8.19 -24.02 31.55
C GLY A 216 -7.15 -22.96 31.91
N TYR A 217 -5.85 -23.32 31.94
CA TYR A 217 -4.77 -22.34 32.09
C TYR A 217 -4.59 -21.40 30.89
N LEU A 218 -5.07 -21.80 29.71
CA LEU A 218 -5.02 -21.00 28.48
C LEU A 218 -6.30 -20.15 28.27
N ASP A 219 -7.26 -20.19 29.20
CA ASP A 219 -8.55 -19.48 29.14
C ASP A 219 -9.28 -19.73 27.80
N TYR A 220 -9.13 -20.94 27.25
CA TYR A 220 -9.66 -21.38 25.95
C TYR A 220 -9.34 -20.44 24.77
N HIS A 221 -8.22 -19.71 24.85
CA HIS A 221 -7.84 -18.69 23.88
C HIS A 221 -7.09 -19.28 22.67
N THR A 222 -7.72 -19.24 21.50
CA THR A 222 -7.28 -19.89 20.23
C THR A 222 -5.77 -19.83 19.95
N LEU A 223 -5.16 -18.62 19.87
CA LEU A 223 -3.71 -18.48 19.63
C LEU A 223 -2.84 -19.27 20.63
N PHE A 224 -3.17 -19.22 21.92
CA PHE A 224 -2.32 -19.83 22.95
C PHE A 224 -2.52 -21.35 23.01
N ILE A 225 -3.72 -21.85 22.70
CA ILE A 225 -3.96 -23.28 22.46
C ILE A 225 -3.03 -23.81 21.37
N GLU A 226 -2.99 -23.13 20.22
CA GLU A 226 -2.17 -23.54 19.07
C GLU A 226 -0.68 -23.52 19.41
N ILE A 227 -0.18 -22.41 19.98
CA ILE A 227 1.24 -22.28 20.40
C ILE A 227 1.61 -23.37 21.42
N THR A 228 0.75 -23.63 22.42
CA THR A 228 1.02 -24.66 23.44
C THR A 228 1.05 -26.05 22.83
N ALA A 229 0.04 -26.45 22.06
CA ALA A 229 -0.03 -27.78 21.46
C ALA A 229 1.14 -28.03 20.48
N LYS A 230 1.45 -27.06 19.61
CA LYS A 230 2.61 -27.13 18.70
C LYS A 230 3.94 -27.23 19.46
N THR A 231 4.14 -26.40 20.49
CA THR A 231 5.37 -26.44 21.33
C THR A 231 5.50 -27.78 22.04
N LEU A 232 4.42 -28.33 22.61
CA LEU A 232 4.42 -29.66 23.25
C LEU A 232 4.76 -30.76 22.26
N LYS A 233 4.22 -30.72 21.03
CA LYS A 233 4.54 -31.70 19.98
C LYS A 233 6.02 -31.67 19.62
N LYS A 234 6.57 -30.47 19.40
CA LYS A 234 7.99 -30.25 19.09
C LYS A 234 8.90 -30.69 20.24
N ARG A 235 8.45 -30.54 21.49
CA ARG A 235 9.24 -30.79 22.72
C ARG A 235 8.86 -32.05 23.50
N LYS A 236 8.09 -32.98 22.91
CA LYS A 236 7.53 -34.18 23.57
C LYS A 236 8.53 -35.01 24.41
N ASN A 237 9.82 -34.98 24.08
CA ASN A 237 10.89 -35.68 24.79
C ASN A 237 11.38 -34.95 26.07
N THR A 238 11.00 -33.69 26.27
CA THR A 238 11.49 -32.78 27.34
C THR A 238 10.38 -32.03 28.08
N LEU A 239 9.20 -31.90 27.49
CA LEU A 239 8.03 -31.24 28.05
C LEU A 239 6.80 -32.10 27.75
N SER A 240 6.44 -32.99 28.67
CA SER A 240 5.20 -33.75 28.62
C SER A 240 4.01 -32.93 29.15
N LEU A 241 2.79 -33.46 29.01
CA LEU A 241 1.59 -32.83 29.59
C LEU A 241 1.71 -32.67 31.12
N ASP A 242 2.22 -33.67 31.82
CA ASP A 242 2.41 -33.61 33.28
C ASP A 242 3.40 -32.53 33.69
N ILE A 243 4.56 -32.43 33.02
CA ILE A 243 5.56 -31.40 33.30
C ILE A 243 5.00 -30.00 32.98
N ALA A 244 4.22 -29.87 31.91
CA ALA A 244 3.58 -28.60 31.57
C ALA A 244 2.55 -28.18 32.64
N ILE A 245 1.72 -29.11 33.12
CA ILE A 245 0.76 -28.88 34.21
C ILE A 245 1.50 -28.50 35.50
N GLU A 246 2.53 -29.25 35.90
CA GLU A 246 3.37 -28.96 37.08
C GLU A 246 3.98 -27.56 37.01
N LYS A 247 4.43 -27.13 35.82
CA LYS A 247 4.95 -25.77 35.58
C LYS A 247 3.87 -24.69 35.67
N PHE A 248 2.63 -24.94 35.26
CA PHE A 248 1.51 -24.02 35.51
C PHE A 248 1.12 -23.96 36.99
N GLU A 249 1.06 -25.11 37.68
CA GLU A 249 0.75 -25.21 39.11
C GLU A 249 1.78 -24.48 39.98
N LYS A 250 3.07 -24.57 39.62
CA LYS A 250 4.17 -23.82 40.26
C LYS A 250 4.25 -22.34 39.86
N GLY A 251 3.46 -21.91 38.87
CA GLY A 251 3.53 -20.55 38.32
C GLY A 251 4.77 -20.25 37.47
N GLU A 252 5.56 -21.27 37.10
CA GLU A 252 6.63 -21.14 36.11
C GLU A 252 6.04 -20.74 34.75
N PHE A 253 4.98 -21.42 34.32
CA PHE A 253 4.16 -21.00 33.19
C PHE A 253 3.00 -20.12 33.67
N THR A 254 2.82 -18.96 33.03
CA THR A 254 1.77 -18.00 33.41
C THR A 254 0.44 -18.36 32.77
N ALA A 255 -0.62 -18.52 33.57
CA ALA A 255 -1.98 -18.69 33.04
C ALA A 255 -2.45 -17.45 32.26
N ILE A 256 -3.05 -17.68 31.10
CA ILE A 256 -3.72 -16.68 30.26
C ILE A 256 -4.99 -16.19 30.96
N LYS A 257 -5.33 -14.92 30.74
CA LYS A 257 -6.61 -14.31 31.12
C LYS A 257 -7.05 -13.40 29.98
N LYS A 258 -8.13 -13.76 29.27
CA LYS A 258 -8.58 -13.12 28.03
C LYS A 258 -8.79 -11.60 28.15
N ASN A 259 -9.20 -11.15 29.34
CA ASN A 259 -9.42 -9.74 29.69
C ASN A 259 -8.16 -9.03 30.26
N LYS A 260 -6.97 -9.63 30.22
CA LYS A 260 -5.71 -9.05 30.72
C LYS A 260 -4.55 -9.31 29.75
N SER A 261 -4.31 -8.38 28.84
CA SER A 261 -3.20 -8.43 27.87
C SER A 261 -1.82 -8.65 28.50
N GLU A 262 -1.59 -8.18 29.73
CA GLU A 262 -0.34 -8.43 30.47
C GLU A 262 -0.07 -9.94 30.67
N SER A 263 -1.12 -10.77 30.79
CA SER A 263 -0.97 -12.24 30.90
C SER A 263 -0.40 -12.87 29.62
N PHE A 264 -0.70 -12.29 28.45
CA PHE A 264 -0.21 -12.78 27.16
C PHE A 264 1.30 -12.62 27.07
N ASN A 265 1.81 -11.43 27.41
CA ASN A 265 3.25 -11.16 27.42
C ASN A 265 3.99 -12.03 28.45
N LYS A 266 3.42 -12.23 29.65
CA LYS A 266 4.00 -13.10 30.69
C LYS A 266 4.02 -14.58 30.27
N PHE A 267 2.94 -15.07 29.66
CA PHE A 267 2.89 -16.42 29.10
C PHE A 267 3.94 -16.61 28.00
N LEU A 268 3.94 -15.74 26.98
CA LEU A 268 4.90 -15.82 25.87
C LEU A 268 6.35 -15.75 26.36
N LYS A 269 6.64 -14.89 27.34
CA LYS A 269 7.96 -14.83 27.97
C LYS A 269 8.33 -16.18 28.57
N ASN A 270 7.55 -16.67 29.54
CA ASN A 270 7.95 -17.86 30.31
C ASN A 270 7.89 -19.15 29.47
N PHE A 271 6.83 -19.33 28.69
CA PHE A 271 6.60 -20.53 27.88
C PHE A 271 7.53 -20.60 26.67
N SER A 272 7.79 -19.46 25.99
CA SER A 272 8.63 -19.45 24.80
C SER A 272 10.13 -19.28 25.07
N TYR A 273 10.55 -18.80 26.25
CA TYR A 273 11.95 -19.02 26.69
C TYR A 273 12.27 -20.52 26.80
N ASP A 274 11.35 -21.30 27.35
CA ASP A 274 11.47 -22.77 27.45
C ASP A 274 11.52 -23.42 26.04
N SER A 275 10.86 -22.81 25.03
CA SER A 275 10.91 -23.28 23.63
C SER A 275 12.24 -23.07 22.89
N THR A 276 13.25 -22.46 23.51
CA THR A 276 14.57 -22.09 22.94
C THR A 276 14.58 -21.07 21.80
N ILE A 277 13.44 -20.77 21.17
CA ILE A 277 13.35 -19.88 20.00
C ILE A 277 13.85 -18.44 20.30
N LEU A 278 13.65 -17.98 21.55
CA LEU A 278 14.07 -16.66 22.04
C LEU A 278 15.50 -16.63 22.61
N THR A 279 16.14 -17.80 22.80
CA THR A 279 17.53 -17.88 23.27
C THR A 279 18.52 -18.04 22.11
N GLN A 280 18.07 -18.52 20.95
CA GLN A 280 18.86 -18.57 19.72
C GLN A 280 19.06 -17.17 19.12
N LYS A 281 20.30 -16.66 19.17
CA LYS A 281 20.65 -15.29 18.68
C LYS A 281 20.22 -15.03 17.22
N LYS A 282 20.27 -16.04 16.35
CA LYS A 282 19.87 -15.91 14.94
C LYS A 282 18.35 -15.80 14.79
N THR A 283 17.59 -16.73 15.37
CA THR A 283 16.12 -16.72 15.31
C THR A 283 15.53 -15.48 16.00
N LEU A 284 16.12 -15.04 17.12
CA LEU A 284 15.74 -13.77 17.76
C LEU A 284 15.98 -12.55 16.86
N LEU A 285 17.13 -12.49 16.15
CA LEU A 285 17.39 -11.42 15.18
C LEU A 285 16.37 -11.44 14.03
N PHE A 286 15.98 -12.62 13.56
CA PHE A 286 14.97 -12.79 12.51
C PHE A 286 13.58 -12.32 12.99
N LEU A 287 13.17 -12.73 14.20
CA LEU A 287 11.94 -12.26 14.85
C LEU A 287 11.92 -10.73 15.04
N LYS A 288 13.04 -10.12 15.46
CA LYS A 288 13.19 -8.66 15.55
C LYS A 288 12.96 -7.98 14.20
N ARG A 289 13.52 -8.52 13.12
CA ARG A 289 13.34 -7.98 11.76
C ARG A 289 11.90 -8.15 11.24
N LEU A 290 11.25 -9.28 11.54
CA LEU A 290 9.83 -9.47 11.26
C LEU A 290 8.96 -8.50 12.07
N SER A 291 9.32 -8.20 13.33
CA SER A 291 8.50 -7.35 14.20
C SER A 291 8.38 -5.89 13.76
N VAL A 292 9.27 -5.40 12.88
CA VAL A 292 9.17 -4.05 12.29
C VAL A 292 8.42 -4.00 10.95
N LEU A 293 8.00 -5.15 10.41
CA LEU A 293 7.11 -5.21 9.25
C LEU A 293 5.63 -5.13 9.71
N PRO A 294 4.68 -4.65 8.89
CA PRO A 294 3.25 -4.73 9.20
C PRO A 294 2.77 -6.18 9.33
N SER A 295 1.72 -6.42 10.13
CA SER A 295 1.11 -7.75 10.35
C SER A 295 0.16 -8.15 9.20
N ILE A 296 0.62 -7.98 7.97
CA ILE A 296 -0.08 -8.38 6.74
C ILE A 296 0.58 -9.62 6.11
N GLU A 297 -0.12 -10.30 5.20
CA GLU A 297 0.47 -11.40 4.43
C GLU A 297 1.61 -10.90 3.53
N ILE A 298 2.78 -11.54 3.63
CA ILE A 298 3.97 -11.21 2.84
C ILE A 298 4.42 -12.47 2.09
N SER A 299 4.58 -12.38 0.77
CA SER A 299 5.08 -13.50 -0.04
C SER A 299 6.54 -13.87 0.32
N PHE A 300 6.91 -15.13 0.10
CA PHE A 300 8.28 -15.62 0.30
C PHE A 300 9.34 -14.70 -0.33
N ASP A 301 9.17 -14.35 -1.62
CA ASP A 301 10.12 -13.50 -2.34
C ASP A 301 10.20 -12.08 -1.77
N ASN A 302 9.14 -11.58 -1.15
CA ASN A 302 9.18 -10.28 -0.49
C ASN A 302 9.86 -10.38 0.88
N LEU A 303 9.59 -11.41 1.69
CA LEU A 303 10.35 -11.65 2.92
C LEU A 303 11.86 -11.82 2.65
N TYR A 304 12.23 -12.53 1.60
CA TYR A 304 13.63 -12.69 1.19
C TYR A 304 14.32 -11.34 0.89
N LYS A 305 13.63 -10.45 0.17
CA LYS A 305 14.12 -9.09 -0.11
C LYS A 305 14.17 -8.23 1.16
N PHE A 306 13.16 -8.30 2.02
CA PHE A 306 12.99 -7.41 3.17
C PHE A 306 13.93 -7.79 4.33
N LEU A 307 14.05 -9.08 4.66
CA LEU A 307 14.78 -9.55 5.84
C LEU A 307 16.29 -9.70 5.60
N VAL A 308 16.72 -9.61 4.34
CA VAL A 308 18.11 -9.65 3.86
C VAL A 308 18.85 -10.88 4.42
N CYS A 309 18.28 -12.05 4.12
CA CYS A 309 18.89 -13.36 4.33
C CYS A 309 20.08 -13.55 3.38
N ASN A 310 21.03 -14.42 3.74
CA ASN A 310 22.20 -14.69 2.87
C ASN A 310 21.82 -15.53 1.64
N ASP A 311 20.83 -16.40 1.80
CA ASP A 311 20.35 -17.38 0.84
C ASP A 311 18.87 -17.73 1.15
N LYS A 312 18.22 -18.47 0.26
CA LYS A 312 16.79 -18.84 0.39
C LYS A 312 16.56 -19.99 1.38
N GLU A 313 17.48 -20.95 1.45
CA GLU A 313 17.40 -22.13 2.34
C GLU A 313 17.36 -21.70 3.82
N GLN A 314 18.22 -20.75 4.21
CA GLN A 314 18.19 -20.11 5.52
C GLN A 314 16.85 -19.44 5.84
N LEU A 315 16.19 -18.84 4.85
CA LEU A 315 14.87 -18.25 5.06
C LEU A 315 13.82 -19.35 5.28
N GLU A 316 13.81 -20.39 4.44
CA GLU A 316 12.91 -21.54 4.54
C GLU A 316 13.02 -22.20 5.92
N ASP A 317 14.24 -22.48 6.40
CA ASP A 317 14.52 -23.01 7.74
C ASP A 317 13.90 -22.16 8.87
N PHE A 318 14.08 -20.83 8.82
CA PHE A 318 13.48 -19.94 9.84
C PHE A 318 11.96 -19.91 9.74
N LEU A 319 11.37 -19.86 8.55
CA LEU A 319 9.92 -19.86 8.38
C LEU A 319 9.31 -21.15 8.93
N ILE A 320 9.90 -22.31 8.59
CA ILE A 320 9.51 -23.62 9.13
C ILE A 320 9.63 -23.63 10.66
N GLU A 321 10.76 -23.16 11.23
CA GLU A 321 10.93 -23.09 12.68
C GLU A 321 9.84 -22.24 13.36
N LEU A 322 9.44 -21.11 12.77
CA LEU A 322 8.38 -20.27 13.32
C LEU A 322 6.98 -20.91 13.18
N ILE A 323 6.67 -21.54 12.04
CA ILE A 323 5.38 -22.21 11.79
C ILE A 323 5.18 -23.39 12.76
N ASP A 324 6.22 -24.20 12.96
CA ASP A 324 6.24 -25.35 13.87
C ASP A 324 6.09 -24.97 15.35
N ASN A 325 6.40 -23.72 15.72
CA ASN A 325 6.15 -23.21 17.07
C ASN A 325 4.81 -22.46 17.19
N GLY A 326 4.06 -22.28 16.09
CA GLY A 326 2.82 -21.48 16.06
C GLY A 326 3.04 -19.97 16.04
N TRP A 327 4.23 -19.52 15.63
CA TRP A 327 4.59 -18.10 15.61
C TRP A 327 4.23 -17.39 14.30
N LEU A 328 4.18 -18.15 13.22
CA LEU A 328 3.96 -17.67 11.87
C LEU A 328 2.84 -18.49 11.23
N ILE A 329 1.93 -17.82 10.54
CA ILE A 329 0.89 -18.45 9.73
C ILE A 329 1.40 -18.47 8.29
N GLU A 330 1.37 -19.64 7.64
CA GLU A 330 1.63 -19.80 6.20
C GLU A 330 0.33 -20.11 5.47
N SER A 331 0.15 -19.54 4.28
CA SER A 331 -0.79 -20.06 3.29
C SER A 331 -0.34 -19.70 1.87
N GLN A 332 -0.25 -20.69 0.98
CA GLN A 332 0.17 -20.54 -0.42
C GLN A 332 1.43 -19.67 -0.61
N GLN A 333 2.53 -19.99 0.09
CA GLN A 333 3.82 -19.25 0.05
C GLN A 333 3.73 -17.77 0.48
N HIS A 334 2.66 -17.40 1.19
CA HIS A 334 2.51 -16.13 1.90
C HIS A 334 2.53 -16.40 3.41
N TYR A 335 3.13 -15.48 4.15
CA TYR A 335 3.38 -15.62 5.57
C TYR A 335 2.88 -14.38 6.33
N LYS A 336 2.19 -14.59 7.44
CA LYS A 336 1.67 -13.52 8.31
C LYS A 336 2.20 -13.71 9.72
N PHE A 337 3.03 -12.76 10.18
CA PHE A 337 3.52 -12.75 11.56
C PHE A 337 2.44 -12.20 12.47
N HIS A 338 1.94 -13.01 13.41
CA HIS A 338 0.73 -12.69 14.16
C HIS A 338 0.92 -11.45 15.05
N GLN A 339 0.03 -10.46 14.96
CA GLN A 339 0.16 -9.16 15.63
C GLN A 339 0.50 -9.26 17.13
N ILE A 340 -0.10 -10.17 17.92
CA ILE A 340 0.27 -10.32 19.35
C ILE A 340 1.75 -10.71 19.53
N LEU A 341 2.30 -11.54 18.65
CA LEU A 341 3.68 -12.01 18.71
C LEU A 341 4.66 -10.95 18.18
N LYS A 342 4.26 -10.23 17.13
CA LYS A 342 4.95 -9.00 16.68
C LYS A 342 5.11 -8.02 17.83
N GLU A 343 4.02 -7.66 18.49
CA GLU A 343 4.01 -6.71 19.60
C GLU A 343 4.86 -7.22 20.78
N PHE A 344 4.70 -8.50 21.16
CA PHE A 344 5.51 -9.12 22.19
C PHE A 344 7.02 -9.04 21.90
N VAL A 345 7.44 -9.36 20.68
CA VAL A 345 8.86 -9.26 20.27
C VAL A 345 9.33 -7.82 20.29
N PHE A 346 8.54 -6.90 19.74
CA PHE A 346 8.89 -5.49 19.66
C PHE A 346 9.10 -4.86 21.04
N ASP A 347 8.20 -5.15 22.00
CA ASP A 347 8.25 -4.57 23.35
C ASP A 347 9.27 -5.24 24.27
N ASN A 348 9.49 -6.56 24.15
CA ASN A 348 10.35 -7.31 25.08
C ASN A 348 11.77 -7.56 24.54
N TYR A 349 11.95 -7.45 23.22
CA TYR A 349 13.21 -7.68 22.51
C TYR A 349 13.42 -6.58 21.48
N THR A 350 13.31 -5.32 21.90
CA THR A 350 13.35 -4.13 21.06
C THR A 350 14.41 -4.20 19.95
N PRO A 351 14.00 -4.16 18.66
CA PRO A 351 14.92 -4.10 17.54
C PRO A 351 15.81 -2.85 17.60
N THR A 352 17.11 -3.04 17.43
CA THR A 352 18.05 -1.90 17.32
C THR A 352 18.16 -1.42 15.88
N PHE A 353 18.57 -0.16 15.68
CA PHE A 353 18.77 0.40 14.34
C PHE A 353 19.69 -0.47 13.47
N GLU A 354 20.82 -0.97 13.97
CA GLU A 354 21.74 -1.79 13.17
C GLU A 354 21.14 -3.16 12.78
N GLU A 355 20.20 -3.70 13.56
CA GLU A 355 19.49 -4.94 13.23
C GLU A 355 18.48 -4.73 12.08
N THR A 356 17.90 -3.52 11.96
CA THR A 356 16.83 -3.18 11.01
C THR A 356 17.26 -2.28 9.85
N LYS A 357 18.44 -1.65 9.92
CA LYS A 357 18.96 -0.65 8.97
C LYS A 357 18.80 -1.04 7.50
N ARG A 358 19.16 -2.28 7.15
CA ARG A 358 19.05 -2.78 5.77
C ARG A 358 17.62 -2.83 5.23
N ILE A 359 16.63 -3.02 6.12
CA ILE A 359 15.20 -2.99 5.78
C ILE A 359 14.80 -1.57 5.38
N ILE A 360 15.22 -0.58 6.18
CA ILE A 360 14.99 0.86 5.95
C ILE A 360 15.65 1.29 4.64
N GLU A 361 16.92 0.91 4.42
CA GLU A 361 17.70 1.21 3.21
C GLU A 361 17.08 0.55 1.97
N TYR A 362 16.61 -0.69 2.07
CA TYR A 362 15.89 -1.38 0.99
C TYR A 362 14.63 -0.61 0.57
N PHE A 363 13.77 -0.26 1.53
CA PHE A 363 12.53 0.45 1.24
C PHE A 363 12.78 1.88 0.72
N ALA A 364 13.73 2.61 1.30
CA ALA A 364 14.16 3.91 0.78
C ALA A 364 14.69 3.79 -0.67
N THR A 365 15.48 2.76 -0.98
CA THR A 365 15.99 2.53 -2.35
C THR A 365 14.87 2.14 -3.32
N ARG A 366 13.89 1.36 -2.87
CA ARG A 366 12.74 0.96 -3.69
C ARG A 366 11.89 2.17 -4.11
N ILE A 367 11.63 3.11 -3.20
CA ILE A 367 10.98 4.39 -3.51
C ILE A 367 11.91 5.33 -4.31
N ALA A 368 13.24 5.22 -4.15
CA ALA A 368 14.19 6.02 -4.95
C ALA A 368 14.10 5.74 -6.45
N ASN A 369 13.89 4.46 -6.79
CA ASN A 369 13.83 3.98 -8.16
C ASN A 369 12.45 4.23 -8.83
N SER A 370 11.49 4.80 -8.10
CA SER A 370 10.18 5.21 -8.61
C SER A 370 10.12 6.72 -8.88
N ALA A 371 10.98 7.20 -9.78
CA ALA A 371 11.25 8.63 -9.98
C ALA A 371 10.27 9.35 -10.93
N ASP A 372 9.34 8.63 -11.55
CA ASP A 372 8.32 9.14 -12.47
C ASP A 372 6.94 8.55 -12.13
N ALA A 373 5.86 9.10 -12.70
CA ALA A 373 4.49 8.67 -12.39
C ALA A 373 4.22 7.18 -12.72
N GLN A 374 4.82 6.65 -13.79
CA GLN A 374 4.63 5.26 -14.20
C GLN A 374 5.39 4.30 -13.27
N THR A 375 6.59 4.67 -12.83
CA THR A 375 7.35 3.88 -11.85
C THR A 375 6.85 4.07 -10.41
N ALA A 376 6.21 5.19 -10.08
CA ALA A 376 5.49 5.40 -8.82
C ALA A 376 4.36 4.38 -8.63
N ILE A 377 3.52 4.17 -9.65
CA ILE A 377 2.44 3.15 -9.61
C ILE A 377 3.00 1.76 -9.21
N ASN A 378 4.19 1.40 -9.70
CA ASN A 378 4.81 0.09 -9.42
C ASN A 378 5.18 -0.15 -7.94
N VAL A 379 5.25 0.91 -7.11
CA VAL A 379 5.50 0.79 -5.66
C VAL A 379 4.25 1.10 -4.82
N ARG A 380 3.10 1.39 -5.43
CA ARG A 380 1.84 1.69 -4.73
C ARG A 380 1.42 0.55 -3.80
N GLU A 381 1.48 -0.68 -4.28
CA GLU A 381 1.10 -1.87 -3.52
C GLU A 381 2.03 -2.13 -2.32
N ASP A 382 3.27 -1.62 -2.38
CA ASP A 382 4.25 -1.77 -1.32
C ASP A 382 4.18 -0.66 -0.25
N LEU A 383 3.39 0.40 -0.46
CA LEU A 383 3.21 1.50 0.50
C LEU A 383 2.80 0.99 1.89
N ASN A 384 2.00 -0.07 1.95
CA ASN A 384 1.62 -0.71 3.22
C ASN A 384 2.83 -1.24 4.00
N TYR A 385 3.84 -1.79 3.33
CA TYR A 385 5.11 -2.18 3.96
C TYR A 385 5.92 -0.96 4.39
N PHE A 386 5.96 0.09 3.55
CA PHE A 386 6.75 1.29 3.82
C PHE A 386 6.22 2.05 5.04
N ASP A 387 4.91 2.27 5.11
CA ASP A 387 4.22 2.88 6.27
C ASP A 387 4.47 2.05 7.54
N GLY A 388 4.24 0.73 7.48
CA GLY A 388 4.41 -0.14 8.65
C GLY A 388 5.83 -0.18 9.21
N VAL A 389 6.85 -0.04 8.34
CA VAL A 389 8.25 0.10 8.76
C VAL A 389 8.54 1.49 9.33
N ALA A 390 8.05 2.57 8.70
CA ALA A 390 8.29 3.92 9.19
C ALA A 390 7.61 4.18 10.55
N ILE A 391 6.37 3.71 10.75
CA ILE A 391 5.67 3.72 12.05
C ILE A 391 6.47 2.92 13.09
N SER A 392 7.04 1.78 12.69
CA SER A 392 7.91 0.99 13.57
C SER A 392 9.19 1.75 13.96
N MET A 393 9.81 2.53 13.05
CA MET A 393 11.00 3.33 13.37
C MET A 393 10.68 4.52 14.29
N GLU A 394 9.53 5.17 14.08
CA GLU A 394 9.01 6.23 14.95
C GLU A 394 8.79 5.72 16.38
N ARG A 395 8.15 4.55 16.55
CA ARG A 395 7.95 3.91 17.86
C ARG A 395 9.27 3.53 18.54
N LEU A 396 10.32 3.18 17.79
CA LEU A 396 11.67 2.96 18.32
C LEU A 396 12.39 4.27 18.69
N THR A 397 11.82 5.44 18.40
CA THR A 397 12.45 6.77 18.57
C THR A 397 13.79 6.91 17.84
N ILE A 398 13.96 6.19 16.72
CA ILE A 398 15.21 6.20 15.94
C ILE A 398 15.23 7.44 15.05
N GLU A 399 15.87 8.49 15.54
CA GLU A 399 16.04 9.76 14.84
C GLU A 399 17.44 9.85 14.22
N ASN A 400 17.59 9.38 12.98
CA ASN A 400 18.84 9.49 12.22
C ASN A 400 18.59 9.75 10.73
N GLU A 401 19.65 10.04 9.97
CA GLU A 401 19.56 10.38 8.55
C GLU A 401 18.97 9.26 7.67
N THR A 402 19.16 7.99 8.03
CA THR A 402 18.59 6.86 7.28
C THR A 402 17.07 6.79 7.44
N VAL A 403 16.54 7.01 8.65
CA VAL A 403 15.09 7.11 8.89
C VAL A 403 14.53 8.37 8.22
N ALA A 404 15.18 9.53 8.37
CA ALA A 404 14.77 10.75 7.68
C ALA A 404 14.78 10.62 6.15
N ASN A 405 15.63 9.76 5.57
CA ASN A 405 15.64 9.47 4.14
C ASN A 405 14.44 8.61 3.72
N LEU A 406 14.03 7.62 4.53
CA LEU A 406 12.80 6.86 4.30
C LEU A 406 11.56 7.78 4.39
N ASP A 407 11.44 8.55 5.47
CA ASP A 407 10.34 9.49 5.68
C ASP A 407 10.26 10.53 4.56
N ASN A 408 11.40 11.04 4.08
CA ASN A 408 11.42 12.02 2.98
C ASN A 408 10.85 11.41 1.69
N ARG A 409 11.10 10.12 1.48
CA ARG A 409 10.66 9.39 0.29
C ARG A 409 9.19 9.00 0.37
N LEU A 410 8.72 8.58 1.55
CA LEU A 410 7.29 8.47 1.85
C LEU A 410 6.56 9.79 1.59
N GLY A 411 7.11 10.90 2.10
CA GLY A 411 6.64 12.24 1.84
C GLY A 411 6.54 12.58 0.35
N SER A 412 7.59 12.27 -0.41
CA SER A 412 7.65 12.47 -1.86
C SER A 412 6.62 11.62 -2.62
N ILE A 413 6.52 10.31 -2.33
CA ILE A 413 5.65 9.40 -3.08
C ILE A 413 4.16 9.66 -2.80
N TYR A 414 3.80 9.96 -1.55
CA TYR A 414 2.44 10.41 -1.23
C TYR A 414 2.09 11.74 -1.92
N GLY A 415 3.07 12.65 -2.06
CA GLY A 415 2.91 13.89 -2.83
C GLY A 415 2.62 13.66 -4.31
N HIS A 416 3.17 12.59 -4.92
CA HIS A 416 2.84 12.18 -6.29
C HIS A 416 1.44 11.58 -6.39
N PHE A 417 1.02 10.79 -5.39
CA PHE A 417 -0.32 10.20 -5.34
C PHE A 417 -1.44 11.15 -4.87
N GLY A 418 -1.15 12.45 -4.72
CA GLY A 418 -2.12 13.47 -4.28
C GLY A 418 -2.51 13.43 -2.81
N GLU A 419 -1.93 12.52 -2.02
CA GLU A 419 -2.14 12.37 -0.58
C GLU A 419 -1.37 13.45 0.20
N HIS A 420 -1.70 14.71 -0.05
CA HIS A 420 -0.94 15.88 0.42
C HIS A 420 -0.82 15.93 1.95
N SER A 421 -1.84 15.48 2.69
CA SER A 421 -1.81 15.42 4.16
C SER A 421 -0.77 14.41 4.68
N LYS A 422 -0.73 13.20 4.12
CA LYS A 422 0.29 12.18 4.44
C LYS A 422 1.68 12.63 3.99
N ALA A 423 1.78 13.24 2.83
CA ALA A 423 3.03 13.80 2.32
C ALA A 423 3.61 14.86 3.28
N ILE A 424 2.79 15.81 3.74
CA ILE A 424 3.19 16.83 4.72
C ILE A 424 3.57 16.19 6.07
N LEU A 425 2.83 15.18 6.54
CA LEU A 425 3.14 14.45 7.79
C LEU A 425 4.57 13.86 7.75
N TRP A 426 4.88 13.05 6.74
CA TRP A 426 6.20 12.40 6.61
C TRP A 426 7.33 13.41 6.36
N LEU A 427 7.09 14.47 5.58
CA LEU A 427 8.08 15.54 5.38
C LEU A 427 8.32 16.39 6.65
N LYS A 428 7.31 16.58 7.51
CA LYS A 428 7.49 17.22 8.83
C LYS A 428 8.28 16.34 9.80
N LYS A 429 8.04 15.02 9.82
CA LYS A 429 8.89 14.06 10.57
C LYS A 429 10.35 14.10 10.10
N THR A 430 10.55 14.02 8.79
CA THR A 430 11.87 14.23 8.14
C THR A 430 12.56 15.52 8.60
N LEU A 431 11.81 16.63 8.61
CA LEU A 431 12.34 17.93 9.01
C LEU A 431 12.79 17.90 10.47
N ALA A 432 11.94 17.45 11.39
CA ALA A 432 12.26 17.38 12.82
C ALA A 432 13.54 16.54 13.09
N ILE A 433 13.68 15.38 12.43
CA ILE A 433 14.89 14.55 12.56
C ILE A 433 16.13 15.31 12.07
N LYS A 434 16.08 15.95 10.89
CA LYS A 434 17.24 16.70 10.36
C LYS A 434 17.55 17.95 11.19
N GLU A 435 16.56 18.66 11.69
CA GLU A 435 16.76 19.81 12.59
C GLU A 435 17.49 19.41 13.87
N LYS A 436 17.20 18.21 14.41
CA LYS A 436 17.87 17.66 15.60
C LYS A 436 19.27 17.09 15.30
N VAL A 437 19.42 16.33 14.22
CA VAL A 437 20.65 15.57 13.90
C VAL A 437 21.70 16.43 13.19
N LEU A 438 21.27 17.29 12.27
CA LEU A 438 22.15 18.11 11.42
C LEU A 438 22.12 19.60 11.81
N GLY A 439 21.08 20.03 12.50
CA GLY A 439 20.88 21.42 12.93
C GLY A 439 19.97 22.24 12.01
N LEU A 440 19.39 23.29 12.58
CA LEU A 440 18.46 24.22 11.92
C LEU A 440 19.05 24.91 10.67
N GLN A 441 20.36 25.09 10.61
CA GLN A 441 21.04 25.78 9.50
C GLN A 441 21.64 24.82 8.46
N HIS A 442 21.43 23.50 8.56
CA HIS A 442 22.06 22.57 7.62
C HIS A 442 21.40 22.61 6.23
N PRO A 443 22.17 22.52 5.11
CA PRO A 443 21.59 22.50 3.76
C PRO A 443 20.55 21.38 3.55
N SER A 444 20.75 20.19 4.12
CA SER A 444 19.77 19.09 4.06
C SER A 444 18.46 19.39 4.79
N THR A 445 18.49 20.27 5.80
CA THR A 445 17.31 20.79 6.52
C THR A 445 16.55 21.76 5.63
N ALA A 446 17.24 22.67 4.94
CA ALA A 446 16.63 23.54 3.93
C ALA A 446 16.00 22.75 2.77
N THR A 447 16.59 21.62 2.37
CA THR A 447 15.96 20.70 1.41
C THR A 447 14.63 20.13 1.93
N SER A 448 14.51 19.80 3.23
CA SER A 448 13.21 19.39 3.81
C SER A 448 12.18 20.53 3.76
N TYR A 449 12.57 21.77 4.09
CA TYR A 449 11.71 22.95 3.93
C TYR A 449 11.23 23.11 2.47
N ASN A 450 12.13 23.00 1.48
CA ASN A 450 11.78 23.03 0.06
C ASN A 450 10.80 21.91 -0.34
N ASN A 451 10.96 20.69 0.19
CA ASN A 451 10.07 19.57 -0.12
C ASN A 451 8.66 19.80 0.44
N ILE A 452 8.54 20.33 1.67
CA ILE A 452 7.24 20.69 2.26
C ILE A 452 6.57 21.80 1.44
N GLY A 453 7.31 22.84 1.06
CA GLY A 453 6.80 23.93 0.20
C GLY A 453 6.31 23.44 -1.17
N LEU A 454 6.95 22.39 -1.73
CA LEU A 454 6.49 21.75 -2.97
C LEU A 454 5.12 21.08 -2.81
N VAL A 455 4.87 20.39 -1.69
CA VAL A 455 3.57 19.74 -1.45
C VAL A 455 2.47 20.78 -1.21
N TYR A 456 2.74 21.85 -0.46
CA TYR A 456 1.79 22.97 -0.33
C TYR A 456 1.48 23.61 -1.69
N LYS A 457 2.50 23.82 -2.53
CA LYS A 457 2.32 24.34 -3.89
C LYS A 457 1.44 23.44 -4.77
N THR A 458 1.64 22.11 -4.73
CA THR A 458 0.82 21.18 -5.53
C THR A 458 -0.61 21.05 -5.00
N LYS A 459 -0.80 21.19 -3.68
CA LYS A 459 -2.12 21.29 -3.04
C LYS A 459 -2.87 22.60 -3.35
N GLY A 460 -2.16 23.65 -3.80
CA GLY A 460 -2.73 24.98 -4.09
C GLY A 460 -2.60 26.00 -2.95
N GLU A 461 -1.97 25.62 -1.84
CA GLU A 461 -1.71 26.45 -0.66
C GLU A 461 -0.43 27.27 -0.89
N TYR A 462 -0.57 28.33 -1.70
CA TYR A 462 0.56 29.07 -2.26
C TYR A 462 1.31 29.95 -1.25
N ASP A 463 0.64 30.46 -0.22
CA ASP A 463 1.27 31.35 0.76
C ASP A 463 2.05 30.55 1.80
N GLU A 464 1.54 29.38 2.20
CA GLU A 464 2.24 28.34 2.93
C GLU A 464 3.47 27.85 2.15
N ALA A 465 3.32 27.57 0.85
CA ALA A 465 4.43 27.18 -0.01
C ALA A 465 5.55 28.25 -0.02
N LEU A 466 5.19 29.54 -0.13
CA LEU A 466 6.14 30.64 -0.06
C LEU A 466 6.83 30.71 1.32
N GLU A 467 6.11 30.55 2.43
CA GLU A 467 6.69 30.54 3.77
C GLU A 467 7.80 29.48 3.91
N TYR A 468 7.51 28.24 3.48
CA TYR A 468 8.46 27.14 3.51
C TYR A 468 9.65 27.36 2.56
N TYR A 469 9.43 27.90 1.35
CA TYR A 469 10.53 28.23 0.43
C TYR A 469 11.40 29.40 0.93
N TYR A 470 10.84 30.41 1.59
CA TYR A 470 11.61 31.49 2.21
C TYR A 470 12.44 31.02 3.40
N LYS A 471 11.91 30.09 4.22
CA LYS A 471 12.68 29.42 5.27
C LYS A 471 13.87 28.64 4.71
N ALA A 472 13.66 27.85 3.64
CA ALA A 472 14.74 27.15 2.96
C ALA A 472 15.80 28.11 2.39
N LEU A 473 15.37 29.16 1.69
CA LEU A 473 16.26 30.16 1.10
C LEU A 473 17.15 30.85 2.16
N ASN A 474 16.56 31.31 3.27
CA ASN A 474 17.28 31.98 4.38
C ASN A 474 18.39 31.10 4.99
N ILE A 475 18.12 29.79 5.14
CA ILE A 475 19.13 28.83 5.61
C ILE A 475 20.28 28.68 4.59
N ILE A 476 19.94 28.44 3.32
CA ILE A 476 20.92 28.25 2.25
C ILE A 476 21.78 29.52 2.06
N GLU A 477 21.15 30.69 2.09
CA GLU A 477 21.81 32.00 2.03
C GLU A 477 22.85 32.18 3.14
N LYS A 478 22.49 31.86 4.39
CA LYS A 478 23.39 32.02 5.54
C LYS A 478 24.59 31.08 5.53
N VAL A 479 24.44 29.88 4.99
CA VAL A 479 25.48 28.84 5.05
C VAL A 479 26.33 28.75 3.79
N LEU A 480 25.76 29.06 2.63
CA LEU A 480 26.41 28.87 1.32
C LEU A 480 26.54 30.17 0.52
N GLY A 481 26.00 31.29 1.02
CA GLY A 481 26.04 32.60 0.37
C GLY A 481 25.08 32.75 -0.82
N LEU A 482 24.67 33.99 -1.10
CA LEU A 482 23.67 34.29 -2.14
C LEU A 482 24.10 33.97 -3.59
N GLN A 483 25.41 33.93 -3.88
CA GLN A 483 25.89 34.06 -5.26
C GLN A 483 26.59 32.82 -5.83
N GLU A 484 26.73 31.72 -5.06
CA GLU A 484 27.70 30.66 -5.39
C GLU A 484 27.16 29.23 -5.31
N HIS A 485 25.89 29.01 -4.91
CA HIS A 485 25.36 27.65 -4.73
C HIS A 485 24.08 27.35 -5.54
N PRO A 486 24.00 26.22 -6.28
CA PRO A 486 22.82 25.84 -7.07
C PRO A 486 21.53 25.70 -6.27
N LEU A 487 21.61 25.37 -4.97
CA LEU A 487 20.43 25.30 -4.09
C LEU A 487 19.73 26.66 -3.91
N VAL A 488 20.46 27.78 -3.93
CA VAL A 488 19.86 29.13 -3.92
C VAL A 488 19.02 29.33 -5.17
N ALA A 489 19.56 28.95 -6.33
CA ALA A 489 18.85 29.04 -7.61
C ALA A 489 17.60 28.15 -7.64
N THR A 490 17.64 26.96 -7.04
CA THR A 490 16.47 26.08 -6.92
C THR A 490 15.39 26.69 -6.02
N SER A 491 15.75 27.27 -4.87
CA SER A 491 14.78 27.96 -4.01
C SER A 491 14.16 29.20 -4.70
N TYR A 492 14.96 30.03 -5.37
CA TYR A 492 14.44 31.14 -6.18
C TYR A 492 13.55 30.67 -7.33
N ASN A 493 13.91 29.58 -8.04
CA ASN A 493 13.09 29.03 -9.10
C ASN A 493 11.73 28.53 -8.57
N ASN A 494 11.70 27.94 -7.38
CA ASN A 494 10.46 27.47 -6.75
C ASN A 494 9.56 28.65 -6.36
N ILE A 495 10.10 29.69 -5.73
CA ILE A 495 9.40 30.93 -5.37
C ILE A 495 8.85 31.63 -6.62
N GLY A 496 9.66 31.79 -7.66
CA GLY A 496 9.22 32.36 -8.94
C GLY A 496 8.08 31.57 -9.56
N GLY A 497 8.15 30.23 -9.47
CA GLY A 497 7.11 29.34 -9.93
C GLY A 497 5.79 29.47 -9.16
N VAL A 498 5.81 29.81 -7.86
CA VAL A 498 4.58 30.10 -7.10
C VAL A 498 4.00 31.44 -7.53
N TYR A 499 4.81 32.50 -7.63
CA TYR A 499 4.34 33.80 -8.10
C TYR A 499 3.78 33.75 -9.54
N ASN A 500 4.31 32.90 -10.40
CA ASN A 500 3.74 32.67 -11.73
C ASN A 500 2.31 32.09 -11.64
N THR A 501 2.10 31.08 -10.80
CA THR A 501 0.77 30.48 -10.57
C THR A 501 -0.20 31.48 -9.92
N LYS A 502 0.26 32.37 -9.04
CA LYS A 502 -0.53 33.47 -8.48
C LYS A 502 -0.83 34.62 -9.47
N GLY A 503 -0.29 34.59 -10.69
CA GLY A 503 -0.42 35.68 -11.68
C GLY A 503 0.46 36.90 -11.40
N GLU A 504 1.34 36.84 -10.40
CA GLU A 504 2.25 37.93 -10.01
C GLU A 504 3.52 37.93 -10.90
N TYR A 505 3.31 37.98 -12.22
CA TYR A 505 4.33 37.67 -13.23
C TYR A 505 5.62 38.49 -13.13
N ASN A 506 5.56 39.74 -12.65
CA ASN A 506 6.76 40.56 -12.49
C ASN A 506 7.67 40.04 -11.35
N LYS A 507 7.09 39.58 -10.23
CA LYS A 507 7.86 38.91 -9.17
C LYS A 507 8.37 37.55 -9.64
N ALA A 508 7.57 36.81 -10.40
CA ALA A 508 7.99 35.54 -11.00
C ALA A 508 9.24 35.72 -11.89
N LEU A 509 9.25 36.74 -12.77
CA LEU A 509 10.41 37.09 -13.57
C LEU A 509 11.62 37.48 -12.70
N GLU A 510 11.43 38.31 -11.67
CA GLU A 510 12.52 38.71 -10.75
C GLU A 510 13.22 37.47 -10.15
N TYR A 511 12.45 36.55 -9.58
CA TYR A 511 12.99 35.34 -8.95
C TYR A 511 13.58 34.35 -9.96
N HIS A 512 12.95 34.13 -11.12
CA HIS A 512 13.52 33.27 -12.15
C HIS A 512 14.80 33.86 -12.78
N HIS A 513 14.92 35.19 -12.89
CA HIS A 513 16.16 35.83 -13.33
C HIS A 513 17.29 35.70 -12.29
N LYS A 514 16.99 35.81 -10.99
CA LYS A 514 17.97 35.50 -9.93
C LYS A 514 18.45 34.03 -10.00
N ALA A 515 17.52 33.09 -10.21
CA ALA A 515 17.84 31.68 -10.39
C ALA A 515 18.68 31.41 -11.66
N LEU A 516 18.36 32.07 -12.78
CA LEU A 516 19.13 31.99 -14.02
C LEU A 516 20.57 32.47 -13.82
N ALA A 517 20.76 33.67 -13.27
CA ALA A 517 22.09 34.27 -13.12
C ALA A 517 23.06 33.40 -12.29
N ILE A 518 22.56 32.76 -11.22
CA ILE A 518 23.35 31.83 -10.41
C ILE A 518 23.70 30.57 -11.22
N ARG A 519 22.75 29.98 -11.96
CA ARG A 519 22.99 28.78 -12.77
C ARG A 519 23.94 29.04 -13.94
N GLU A 520 23.81 30.18 -14.61
CA GLU A 520 24.74 30.62 -15.66
C GLU A 520 26.17 30.79 -15.11
N LYS A 521 26.33 31.39 -13.91
CA LYS A 521 27.63 31.58 -13.23
C LYS A 521 28.26 30.25 -12.75
N VAL A 522 27.47 29.38 -12.12
CA VAL A 522 27.99 28.22 -11.36
C VAL A 522 27.99 26.92 -12.18
N LEU A 523 26.99 26.71 -13.03
CA LEU A 523 26.82 25.49 -13.83
C LEU A 523 27.16 25.69 -15.32
N GLY A 524 27.17 26.95 -15.77
CA GLY A 524 27.44 27.34 -17.14
C GLY A 524 26.19 27.45 -18.02
N LEU A 525 26.38 28.04 -19.21
CA LEU A 525 25.30 28.31 -20.16
C LEU A 525 24.67 27.03 -20.75
N GLN A 526 25.47 25.97 -20.91
CA GLN A 526 25.07 24.69 -21.48
C GLN A 526 24.65 23.65 -20.41
N HIS A 527 24.22 24.09 -19.22
CA HIS A 527 23.70 23.16 -18.21
C HIS A 527 22.18 22.94 -18.33
N PRO A 528 21.66 21.72 -18.14
CA PRO A 528 20.21 21.46 -18.18
C PRO A 528 19.39 22.35 -17.24
N ASP A 529 19.89 22.66 -16.04
CA ASP A 529 19.20 23.58 -15.12
C ASP A 529 19.15 25.03 -15.60
N THR A 530 20.16 25.46 -16.38
CA THR A 530 20.16 26.77 -17.03
C THR A 530 19.09 26.82 -18.13
N ALA A 531 18.95 25.74 -18.90
CA ALA A 531 17.85 25.54 -19.83
C ALA A 531 16.47 25.53 -19.14
N THR A 532 16.36 24.92 -17.96
CA THR A 532 15.15 24.94 -17.13
C THR A 532 14.79 26.37 -16.69
N SER A 533 15.77 27.17 -16.26
CA SER A 533 15.54 28.59 -15.95
C SER A 533 15.04 29.37 -17.16
N TYR A 534 15.63 29.16 -18.35
CA TYR A 534 15.16 29.79 -19.58
C TYR A 534 13.72 29.36 -19.95
N ASN A 535 13.38 28.07 -19.83
CA ASN A 535 12.01 27.58 -20.04
C ASN A 535 11.02 28.27 -19.09
N ASN A 536 11.35 28.39 -17.82
CA ASN A 536 10.45 28.98 -16.82
C ASN A 536 10.25 30.48 -17.03
N ILE A 537 11.29 31.21 -17.46
CA ILE A 537 11.15 32.61 -17.90
C ILE A 537 10.26 32.70 -19.14
N GLY A 538 10.38 31.75 -20.09
CA GLY A 538 9.50 31.62 -21.25
C GLY A 538 8.03 31.45 -20.86
N LEU A 539 7.73 30.56 -19.90
CA LEU A 539 6.38 30.34 -19.36
C LEU A 539 5.77 31.61 -18.76
N VAL A 540 6.54 32.40 -18.00
CA VAL A 540 6.04 33.66 -17.44
C VAL A 540 5.75 34.69 -18.55
N TYR A 541 6.62 34.81 -19.57
CA TYR A 541 6.35 35.71 -20.69
C TYR A 541 5.15 35.27 -21.53
N ASP A 542 4.91 33.98 -21.72
CA ASP A 542 3.73 33.49 -22.44
C ASP A 542 2.44 33.74 -21.63
N ALA A 543 2.47 33.52 -20.31
CA ALA A 543 1.36 33.87 -19.43
C ALA A 543 1.04 35.39 -19.43
N LYS A 544 2.07 36.24 -19.57
CA LYS A 544 1.93 37.69 -19.81
C LYS A 544 1.47 38.06 -21.23
N ARG A 545 1.30 37.07 -22.14
CA ARG A 545 1.04 37.24 -23.60
C ARG A 545 2.14 37.96 -24.37
N GLU A 546 3.37 37.97 -23.84
CA GLU A 546 4.56 38.52 -24.51
C GLU A 546 5.24 37.44 -25.38
N HIS A 547 4.46 36.85 -26.29
CA HIS A 547 4.80 35.65 -27.08
C HIS A 547 6.17 35.70 -27.77
N SER A 548 6.59 36.85 -28.31
CA SER A 548 7.91 37.01 -28.95
C SER A 548 9.08 36.84 -27.96
N LYS A 549 8.92 37.26 -26.70
CA LYS A 549 9.92 37.01 -25.66
C LYS A 549 9.88 35.55 -25.21
N ALA A 550 8.69 34.98 -25.06
CA ALA A 550 8.52 33.56 -24.73
C ALA A 550 9.25 32.65 -25.72
N LEU A 551 9.02 32.82 -27.03
CA LEU A 551 9.70 32.08 -28.10
C LEU A 551 11.23 32.19 -28.00
N ARG A 552 11.78 33.39 -27.78
CA ARG A 552 13.24 33.59 -27.63
C ARG A 552 13.82 32.80 -26.46
N TYR A 553 13.10 32.74 -25.33
CA TYR A 553 13.53 32.00 -24.14
C TYR A 553 13.36 30.49 -24.29
N TYR A 554 12.27 30.03 -24.90
CA TYR A 554 12.09 28.61 -25.22
C TYR A 554 13.13 28.13 -26.24
N GLN A 555 13.40 28.87 -27.32
CA GLN A 555 14.42 28.49 -28.31
C GLN A 555 15.82 28.32 -27.70
N LYS A 556 16.20 29.16 -26.74
CA LYS A 556 17.44 28.98 -25.95
C LYS A 556 17.42 27.67 -25.16
N SER A 557 16.33 27.42 -24.43
CA SER A 557 16.14 26.20 -23.63
C SER A 557 16.19 24.93 -24.50
N LEU A 558 15.48 24.94 -25.64
CA LEU A 558 15.44 23.88 -26.63
C LEU A 558 16.82 23.52 -27.17
N ALA A 559 17.62 24.53 -27.53
CA ALA A 559 18.97 24.31 -28.06
C ALA A 559 19.84 23.52 -27.06
N ILE A 560 19.86 23.96 -25.80
CA ILE A 560 20.61 23.32 -24.72
C ILE A 560 20.08 21.89 -24.45
N TYR A 561 18.76 21.70 -24.32
CA TYR A 561 18.20 20.36 -24.09
C TYR A 561 18.51 19.39 -25.25
N LYS A 562 18.43 19.85 -26.51
CA LYS A 562 18.77 19.02 -27.68
C LYS A 562 20.25 18.64 -27.73
N GLU A 563 21.14 19.56 -27.37
CA GLU A 563 22.59 19.36 -27.36
C GLU A 563 23.03 18.44 -26.21
N VAL A 564 22.50 18.65 -25.00
CA VAL A 564 23.02 18.04 -23.77
C VAL A 564 22.28 16.77 -23.35
N LEU A 565 20.95 16.75 -23.47
CA LEU A 565 20.11 15.60 -23.10
C LEU A 565 19.66 14.78 -24.32
N GLY A 566 19.85 15.32 -25.52
CA GLY A 566 19.50 14.71 -26.78
C GLY A 566 18.09 15.06 -27.28
N VAL A 567 17.91 14.92 -28.59
CA VAL A 567 16.67 15.29 -29.28
C VAL A 567 15.44 14.46 -28.90
N LYS A 568 15.62 13.33 -28.19
CA LYS A 568 14.54 12.44 -27.72
C LYS A 568 14.26 12.55 -26.22
N HIS A 569 14.85 13.52 -25.52
CA HIS A 569 14.63 13.66 -24.08
C HIS A 569 13.23 14.23 -23.76
N PRO A 570 12.55 13.78 -22.68
CA PRO A 570 11.23 14.33 -22.29
C PRO A 570 11.19 15.85 -22.12
N TYR A 571 12.26 16.48 -21.62
CA TYR A 571 12.35 17.95 -21.53
C TYR A 571 12.42 18.64 -22.90
N THR A 572 13.02 17.99 -23.91
CA THR A 572 13.00 18.47 -25.30
C THR A 572 11.57 18.47 -25.85
N ALA A 573 10.81 17.39 -25.59
CA ALA A 573 9.40 17.28 -25.98
C ALA A 573 8.50 18.32 -25.27
N ALA A 574 8.67 18.49 -23.96
CA ALA A 574 7.94 19.50 -23.19
C ALA A 574 8.22 20.92 -23.70
N ASN A 575 9.46 21.22 -24.08
CA ASN A 575 9.81 22.53 -24.62
C ASN A 575 9.27 22.75 -26.05
N TYR A 576 9.28 21.72 -26.90
CA TYR A 576 8.57 21.74 -28.19
C TYR A 576 7.06 21.99 -28.03
N ASN A 577 6.40 21.33 -27.08
CA ASN A 577 4.99 21.57 -26.74
C ASN A 577 4.73 23.02 -26.33
N ASN A 578 5.59 23.60 -25.49
CA ASN A 578 5.48 25.00 -25.08
C ASN A 578 5.61 25.96 -26.28
N ILE A 579 6.58 25.71 -27.18
CA ILE A 579 6.75 26.49 -28.42
C ILE A 579 5.52 26.36 -29.32
N ALA A 580 4.96 25.16 -29.48
CA ALA A 580 3.75 24.92 -30.24
C ALA A 580 2.55 25.71 -29.70
N PHE A 581 2.46 25.87 -28.37
CA PHE A 581 1.38 26.60 -27.72
C PHE A 581 1.48 28.10 -27.99
N VAL A 582 2.69 28.66 -27.95
CA VAL A 582 2.91 30.07 -28.36
C VAL A 582 2.52 30.28 -29.81
N TYR A 583 2.93 29.39 -30.72
CA TYR A 583 2.56 29.49 -32.14
C TYR A 583 1.05 29.37 -32.38
N TYR A 584 0.34 28.54 -31.60
CA TYR A 584 -1.12 28.45 -31.62
C TYR A 584 -1.76 29.78 -31.20
N ASN A 585 -1.28 30.38 -30.10
CA ASN A 585 -1.81 31.64 -29.56
C ASN A 585 -1.65 32.81 -30.54
N ILE A 586 -0.56 32.84 -31.33
CA ILE A 586 -0.36 33.82 -32.41
C ILE A 586 -0.95 33.39 -33.77
N GLN A 587 -1.81 32.37 -33.78
CA GLN A 587 -2.53 31.85 -34.96
C GLN A 587 -1.64 31.32 -36.11
N ASN A 588 -0.37 30.99 -35.82
CA ASN A 588 0.50 30.29 -36.76
C ASN A 588 0.35 28.78 -36.55
N TYR A 589 -0.78 28.24 -37.03
CA TYR A 589 -1.12 26.83 -36.87
C TYR A 589 -0.12 25.89 -37.57
N SER A 590 0.56 26.33 -38.63
CA SER A 590 1.58 25.55 -39.35
C SER A 590 2.79 25.23 -38.46
N GLU A 591 3.40 26.25 -37.87
CA GLU A 591 4.51 26.04 -36.94
C GLU A 591 4.06 25.37 -35.64
N SER A 592 2.84 25.67 -35.17
CA SER A 592 2.24 24.99 -34.02
C SER A 592 2.12 23.48 -34.25
N ALA A 593 1.55 23.05 -35.38
CA ALA A 593 1.42 21.64 -35.74
C ALA A 593 2.79 20.96 -35.90
N ARG A 594 3.77 21.65 -36.50
CA ARG A 594 5.14 21.13 -36.68
C ARG A 594 5.84 20.87 -35.34
N TYR A 595 5.83 21.84 -34.44
CA TYR A 595 6.43 21.68 -33.11
C TYR A 595 5.66 20.68 -32.24
N MET A 596 4.33 20.62 -32.37
CA MET A 596 3.52 19.66 -31.61
C MET A 596 3.71 18.22 -32.10
N GLN A 597 3.91 18.01 -33.40
CA GLN A 597 4.27 16.69 -33.95
C GLN A 597 5.59 16.19 -33.36
N GLU A 598 6.63 17.03 -33.31
CA GLU A 598 7.92 16.67 -32.69
C GLU A 598 7.77 16.28 -31.20
N ALA A 599 6.90 16.96 -30.44
CA ALA A 599 6.62 16.61 -29.05
C ALA A 599 5.93 15.23 -28.94
N VAL A 600 4.90 14.98 -29.77
CA VAL A 600 4.19 13.70 -29.84
C VAL A 600 5.12 12.56 -30.24
N ASP A 601 5.95 12.72 -31.28
CA ASP A 601 6.88 11.70 -31.79
C ASP A 601 7.97 11.27 -30.77
N ILE A 602 8.27 12.14 -29.81
CA ILE A 602 9.14 11.81 -28.67
C ILE A 602 8.33 11.08 -27.60
N TRP A 603 7.17 11.65 -27.22
CA TRP A 603 6.30 11.07 -26.19
C TRP A 603 5.78 9.67 -26.54
N GLU A 604 5.46 9.37 -27.80
CA GLU A 604 5.09 8.02 -28.27
C GLU A 604 6.18 6.96 -28.05
N ARG A 605 7.45 7.37 -27.96
CA ARG A 605 8.59 6.45 -27.79
C ARG A 605 8.99 6.24 -26.33
N VAL A 606 8.62 7.16 -25.44
CA VAL A 606 9.07 7.16 -24.04
C VAL A 606 7.93 6.97 -23.04
N LEU A 607 6.66 7.09 -23.47
CA LEU A 607 5.47 6.91 -22.64
C LEU A 607 4.62 5.74 -23.16
N PRO A 608 3.95 4.98 -22.28
CA PRO A 608 2.97 3.97 -22.70
C PRO A 608 1.86 4.56 -23.57
N ALA A 609 1.30 3.75 -24.48
CA ALA A 609 0.26 4.19 -25.43
C ALA A 609 -1.00 4.79 -24.76
N HIS A 610 -1.29 4.39 -23.52
CA HIS A 610 -2.43 4.87 -22.73
C HIS A 610 -2.10 6.06 -21.82
N HIS A 611 -0.87 6.55 -21.80
CA HIS A 611 -0.44 7.60 -20.88
C HIS A 611 -1.20 8.92 -21.11
N PRO A 612 -1.85 9.53 -20.10
CA PRO A 612 -2.76 10.66 -20.28
C PRO A 612 -2.15 11.86 -21.03
N TYR A 613 -0.89 12.20 -20.74
CA TYR A 613 -0.19 13.28 -21.45
C TYR A 613 -0.04 13.01 -22.95
N LEU A 614 0.22 11.76 -23.35
CA LEU A 614 0.36 11.39 -24.77
C LEU A 614 -0.99 11.44 -25.48
N LEU A 615 -2.06 10.96 -24.83
CA LEU A 615 -3.42 11.04 -25.36
C LEU A 615 -3.88 12.49 -25.54
N ASN A 616 -3.65 13.34 -24.54
CA ASN A 616 -3.94 14.77 -24.61
C ASN A 616 -3.11 15.47 -25.69
N ALA A 617 -1.83 15.13 -25.81
CA ALA A 617 -0.94 15.67 -26.83
C ALA A 617 -1.43 15.31 -28.26
N LYS A 618 -1.79 14.05 -28.51
CA LYS A 618 -2.37 13.61 -29.78
C LYS A 618 -3.69 14.31 -30.10
N LYS A 619 -4.57 14.46 -29.10
CA LYS A 619 -5.86 15.15 -29.26
C LYS A 619 -5.66 16.63 -29.60
N TRP A 620 -4.74 17.30 -28.92
CA TRP A 620 -4.43 18.70 -29.21
C TRP A 620 -3.75 18.89 -30.57
N LEU A 621 -2.84 17.98 -30.97
CA LEU A 621 -2.27 17.95 -32.33
C LEU A 621 -3.34 17.82 -33.42
N ALA A 622 -4.37 16.99 -33.19
CA ALA A 622 -5.51 16.90 -34.10
C ALA A 622 -6.29 18.23 -34.17
N THR A 623 -6.58 18.85 -33.01
CA THR A 623 -7.24 20.17 -32.94
C THR A 623 -6.44 21.28 -33.64
N ILE A 624 -5.10 21.25 -33.62
CA ILE A 624 -4.29 22.21 -34.37
C ILE A 624 -4.40 21.92 -35.89
N LYS A 625 -4.39 20.64 -36.30
CA LYS A 625 -4.53 20.25 -37.71
C LYS A 625 -5.90 20.58 -38.31
N GLU A 626 -6.95 20.66 -37.49
CA GLU A 626 -8.28 21.18 -37.89
C GLU A 626 -8.31 22.70 -38.14
N LYS A 627 -7.22 23.43 -37.83
CA LYS A 627 -7.06 24.87 -38.07
C LYS A 627 -6.14 25.20 -39.25
N LEU A 628 -5.60 24.18 -39.93
CA LEU A 628 -4.80 24.28 -41.16
C LEU A 628 -5.71 24.28 -42.40
#